data_AF-A0A8S9BEH6-F1
#
_entry.id   AF-A0A8S9BEH6-F1
#
_cell.length_a   1.000
_cell.length_b   1.000
_cell.length_c   1.000
_cell.angle_alpha   90.00
_cell.angle_beta   90.00
_cell.angle_gamma   90.00
#
_symmetry.space_group_name_H-M   'P 1'
#
loop_
_entity.id
_entity.type
_entity.pdbx_description
1 polymer ?
#
loop_
_entity_poly.entity_id
_entity_poly.type
_entity_poly.pdbx_seq_one_letter_code
_entity_poly.pdbx_strand_id
1 'polypeptide(L)'
;MASPPPAGVYVPVPTFFVSKKAANYSPIAAPLDLETQAAHSLHLARSGITGLVLLGSTGEAVHLSNKERSEVLSSVRKAYDGAGFKDYPLIAGTAAQNIEEVVEQLKSAKEAGCQWGLCLVPGYFAGASTQDGIIQWFTAVADQSPIPVMMQVAIMFILSKCCPDELQLSLSWRTIDGTAGFFPKSVVHLYKLSIKNQPTDEEVKERRLLQYKLSAVEELVVKFGTVGIKEAVSRILNMGDRDGTRLPLSGGIPGGDKEWENWTECVGNLDAVEKSL
;
A
#
# COMPACT_ATOMS: atom_id res chain seq x y z
N MET A 1 5.93 19.98 16.16
CA MET A 1 5.81 20.19 14.70
C MET A 1 5.58 18.85 14.03
N ALA A 2 4.70 18.79 13.03
CA ALA A 2 4.50 17.58 12.23
C ALA A 2 5.78 17.28 11.44
N SER A 3 6.30 16.06 11.55
CA SER A 3 7.43 15.59 10.75
C SER A 3 6.90 14.64 9.69
N PRO A 4 7.36 14.76 8.43
CA PRO A 4 6.94 13.84 7.40
C PRO A 4 7.62 12.46 7.59
N PRO A 5 7.08 11.38 7.01
CA PRO A 5 7.70 10.05 7.14
C PRO A 5 9.16 10.03 6.66
N PRO A 6 10.03 9.14 7.17
CA PRO A 6 11.39 8.97 6.63
C PRO A 6 11.38 8.77 5.11
N ALA A 7 12.41 9.26 4.41
CA ALA A 7 12.57 9.02 2.98
C ALA A 7 12.87 7.54 2.71
N GLY A 8 12.33 6.98 1.63
CA GLY A 8 12.49 5.56 1.31
C GLY A 8 11.31 4.94 0.56
N VAL A 9 11.29 3.61 0.56
CA VAL A 9 10.26 2.80 -0.12
C VAL A 9 9.18 2.41 0.88
N TYR A 10 7.93 2.75 0.54
CA TYR A 10 6.74 2.39 1.29
C TYR A 10 5.88 1.43 0.47
N VAL A 11 5.34 0.40 1.12
CA VAL A 11 4.49 -0.57 0.44
C VAL A 11 3.03 -0.30 0.80
N PRO A 12 2.12 -0.09 -0.17
CA PRO A 12 0.69 -0.18 0.06
C PRO A 12 0.31 -1.65 0.22
N VAL A 13 0.06 -2.07 1.46
CA VAL A 13 -0.10 -3.49 1.78
C VAL A 13 -1.54 -3.94 1.54
N PRO A 14 -1.79 -5.08 0.87
CA PRO A 14 -3.12 -5.64 0.78
C PRO A 14 -3.61 -6.14 2.14
N THR A 15 -4.92 -6.06 2.38
CA THR A 15 -5.53 -6.72 3.54
C THR A 15 -5.77 -8.18 3.20
N PHE A 16 -5.25 -9.11 3.99
CA PHE A 16 -5.47 -10.54 3.75
C PHE A 16 -6.77 -11.02 4.40
N PHE A 17 -7.48 -11.90 3.69
CA PHE A 17 -8.71 -12.54 4.17
C PHE A 17 -8.54 -14.05 4.11
N VAL A 18 -9.25 -14.75 4.99
CA VAL A 18 -9.22 -16.21 5.06
C VAL A 18 -9.69 -16.84 3.74
N SER A 19 -9.08 -17.95 3.38
CA SER A 19 -9.42 -18.71 2.17
C SER A 19 -10.89 -19.11 2.14
N LYS A 20 -11.47 -19.18 0.94
CA LYS A 20 -12.82 -19.75 0.71
C LYS A 20 -12.95 -21.20 1.19
N LYS A 21 -11.82 -21.90 1.36
CA LYS A 21 -11.74 -23.28 1.87
C LYS A 21 -11.68 -23.37 3.39
N ALA A 22 -11.49 -22.24 4.09
CA ALA A 22 -11.37 -22.22 5.55
C ALA A 22 -12.73 -22.48 6.22
N ALA A 23 -12.72 -23.19 7.34
CA ALA A 23 -13.94 -23.56 8.06
C ALA A 23 -14.72 -22.34 8.59
N ASN A 24 -14.04 -21.23 8.86
CA ASN A 24 -14.64 -19.98 9.32
C ASN A 24 -14.98 -19.00 8.19
N TYR A 25 -14.86 -19.41 6.92
CA TYR A 25 -15.13 -18.53 5.78
C TYR A 25 -16.59 -18.06 5.77
N SER A 26 -16.79 -16.78 5.41
CA SER A 26 -18.10 -16.18 5.20
C SER A 26 -18.14 -15.54 3.80
N PRO A 27 -19.13 -15.89 2.95
CA PRO A 27 -19.24 -15.35 1.60
C PRO A 27 -19.71 -13.88 1.55
N ILE A 28 -20.24 -13.35 2.65
CA ILE A 28 -20.70 -11.96 2.75
C ILE A 28 -19.61 -11.06 3.32
N ALA A 29 -18.81 -11.59 4.25
CA ALA A 29 -17.72 -10.87 4.90
C ALA A 29 -16.61 -11.85 5.27
N ALA A 30 -15.71 -12.12 4.31
CA ALA A 30 -14.58 -13.02 4.53
C ALA A 30 -13.76 -12.51 5.74
N PRO A 31 -13.55 -13.33 6.80
CA PRO A 31 -12.76 -12.91 7.96
C PRO A 31 -11.34 -12.48 7.61
N LEU A 32 -10.76 -11.61 8.45
CA LEU A 32 -9.36 -11.21 8.31
C LEU A 32 -8.42 -12.40 8.53
N ASP A 33 -7.37 -12.47 7.71
CA ASP A 33 -6.22 -13.34 7.94
C ASP A 33 -5.07 -12.51 8.54
N LEU A 34 -5.16 -12.29 9.85
CA LEU A 34 -4.19 -11.49 10.60
C LEU A 34 -2.81 -12.16 10.71
N GLU A 35 -2.74 -13.49 10.56
CA GLU A 35 -1.49 -14.23 10.58
C GLU A 35 -0.68 -13.94 9.32
N THR A 36 -1.31 -14.10 8.14
CA THR A 36 -0.69 -13.72 6.86
C THR A 36 -0.37 -12.22 6.85
N GLN A 37 -1.26 -11.37 7.37
CA GLN A 37 -1.02 -9.93 7.45
C GLN A 37 0.28 -9.60 8.20
N ALA A 38 0.48 -10.23 9.36
CA ALA A 38 1.69 -10.06 10.16
C ALA A 38 2.93 -10.64 9.47
N ALA A 39 2.82 -11.85 8.91
CA ALA A 39 3.92 -12.53 8.23
C ALA A 39 4.43 -11.74 7.01
N HIS A 40 3.51 -11.24 6.18
CA HIS A 40 3.84 -10.42 5.01
C HIS A 40 4.47 -9.08 5.44
N SER A 41 3.90 -8.41 6.43
CA SER A 41 4.46 -7.15 6.97
C SER A 41 5.89 -7.33 7.49
N LEU A 42 6.17 -8.43 8.21
CA LEU A 42 7.52 -8.75 8.70
C LEU A 42 8.47 -9.11 7.56
N HIS A 43 8.00 -9.83 6.54
CA HIS A 43 8.80 -10.11 5.35
C HIS A 43 9.25 -8.81 4.69
N LEU A 44 8.35 -7.86 4.46
CA LEU A 44 8.67 -6.57 3.85
C LEU A 44 9.73 -5.79 4.64
N ALA A 45 9.58 -5.68 5.95
CA ALA A 45 10.57 -4.99 6.80
C ALA A 45 11.96 -5.66 6.74
N ARG A 46 12.00 -7.00 6.77
CA ARG A 46 13.26 -7.76 6.66
C ARG A 46 13.92 -7.63 5.28
N SER A 47 13.13 -7.35 4.25
CA SER A 47 13.61 -7.10 2.89
C SER A 47 14.08 -5.66 2.65
N GLY A 48 14.10 -4.80 3.69
CA GLY A 48 14.66 -3.45 3.62
C GLY A 48 13.65 -2.36 3.21
N ILE A 49 12.35 -2.67 3.21
CA ILE A 49 11.29 -1.67 3.05
C ILE A 49 11.39 -0.66 4.22
N THR A 50 11.11 0.60 3.93
CA THR A 50 11.23 1.71 4.90
C THR A 50 9.99 1.82 5.78
N GLY A 51 8.81 1.56 5.23
CA GLY A 51 7.55 1.67 5.96
C GLY A 51 6.38 1.02 5.23
N LEU A 52 5.25 0.91 5.90
CA LEU A 52 4.01 0.41 5.30
C LEU A 52 2.94 1.49 5.20
N VAL A 53 2.17 1.44 4.12
CA VAL A 53 0.87 2.09 4.01
C VAL A 53 -0.20 1.01 4.15
N LEU A 54 -0.79 0.94 5.33
CA LEU A 54 -1.88 0.02 5.65
C LEU A 54 -3.22 0.69 5.33
N LEU A 55 -4.24 -0.11 5.00
CA LEU A 55 -5.61 0.39 4.83
C LEU A 55 -5.74 1.53 3.80
N GLY A 56 -4.97 1.48 2.72
CA GLY A 56 -5.22 2.26 1.50
C GLY A 56 -6.20 1.55 0.55
N SER A 57 -6.29 2.00 -0.71
CA SER A 57 -7.09 1.32 -1.75
C SER A 57 -6.62 -0.12 -1.99
N THR A 58 -5.30 -0.36 -2.02
CA THR A 58 -4.72 -1.71 -2.05
C THR A 58 -5.11 -2.53 -0.82
N GLY A 59 -5.30 -1.88 0.33
CA GLY A 59 -5.78 -2.53 1.55
C GLY A 59 -7.28 -2.82 1.55
N GLU A 60 -8.01 -2.57 0.45
CA GLU A 60 -9.47 -2.69 0.36
C GLU A 60 -10.20 -1.92 1.48
N ALA A 61 -9.63 -0.79 1.91
CA ALA A 61 -9.99 -0.09 3.14
C ALA A 61 -11.48 0.23 3.32
N VAL A 62 -12.19 0.45 2.21
CA VAL A 62 -13.63 0.75 2.15
C VAL A 62 -14.52 -0.48 2.44
N HIS A 63 -13.97 -1.69 2.39
CA HIS A 63 -14.65 -2.95 2.69
C HIS A 63 -14.42 -3.44 4.13
N LEU A 64 -13.72 -2.67 4.95
CA LEU A 64 -13.46 -2.99 6.35
C LEU A 64 -14.26 -2.08 7.28
N SER A 65 -14.83 -2.68 8.33
CA SER A 65 -15.41 -1.93 9.44
C SER A 65 -14.33 -1.24 10.28
N ASN A 66 -14.68 -0.20 11.06
CA ASN A 66 -13.74 0.47 11.97
C ASN A 66 -13.07 -0.51 12.95
N LYS A 67 -13.80 -1.52 13.43
CA LYS A 67 -13.27 -2.58 14.28
C LYS A 67 -12.17 -3.38 13.57
N GLU A 68 -12.42 -3.84 12.35
CA GLU A 68 -11.46 -4.63 11.56
C GLU A 68 -10.22 -3.80 11.21
N ARG A 69 -10.41 -2.51 10.93
CA ARG A 69 -9.31 -1.56 10.70
C ARG A 69 -8.40 -1.51 11.92
N SER A 70 -8.96 -1.35 13.13
CA SER A 70 -8.19 -1.40 14.38
C SER A 70 -7.45 -2.73 14.58
N GLU A 71 -8.09 -3.86 14.26
CA GLU A 71 -7.50 -5.19 14.36
C GLU A 71 -6.29 -5.38 13.44
N VAL A 72 -6.41 -4.96 12.17
CA VAL A 72 -5.29 -5.01 11.21
C VAL A 72 -4.11 -4.17 11.69
N LEU A 73 -4.35 -2.90 12.05
CA LEU A 73 -3.27 -1.99 12.49
C LEU A 73 -2.59 -2.51 13.75
N SER A 74 -3.37 -2.92 14.75
CA SER A 74 -2.85 -3.43 16.03
C SER A 74 -2.09 -4.75 15.86
N SER A 75 -2.56 -5.64 14.98
CA SER A 75 -1.88 -6.90 14.68
C SER A 75 -0.50 -6.66 14.07
N VAL A 76 -0.41 -5.76 13.08
CA VAL A 76 0.86 -5.42 12.43
C VAL A 76 1.83 -4.76 13.41
N ARG A 77 1.37 -3.79 14.22
CA ARG A 77 2.20 -3.16 15.26
C ARG A 77 2.73 -4.20 16.25
N LYS A 78 1.86 -5.07 16.76
CA LYS A 78 2.23 -6.15 17.69
C LYS A 78 3.28 -7.09 17.09
N ALA A 79 3.12 -7.46 15.82
CA ALA A 79 4.09 -8.31 15.11
C ALA A 79 5.47 -7.63 15.02
N TYR A 80 5.51 -6.34 14.69
CA TYR A 80 6.76 -5.59 14.65
C TYR A 80 7.42 -5.43 16.02
N ASP A 81 6.64 -5.15 17.07
CA ASP A 81 7.16 -5.07 18.43
C ASP A 81 7.80 -6.39 18.87
N GLY A 82 7.11 -7.51 18.61
CA GLY A 82 7.61 -8.85 18.92
C GLY A 82 8.86 -9.25 18.13
N ALA A 83 9.04 -8.68 16.94
CA ALA A 83 10.21 -8.93 16.08
C ALA A 83 11.34 -7.90 16.24
N GLY A 84 11.23 -6.96 17.18
CA GLY A 84 12.27 -5.96 17.46
C GLY A 84 12.25 -4.73 16.54
N PHE A 85 11.28 -4.61 15.63
CA PHE A 85 11.08 -3.45 14.76
C PHE A 85 10.28 -2.36 15.49
N LYS A 86 10.73 -1.97 16.68
CA LYS A 86 10.13 -0.87 17.45
C LYS A 86 10.14 0.39 16.59
N ASP A 87 9.03 1.13 16.59
CA ASP A 87 8.86 2.38 15.84
C ASP A 87 8.97 2.26 14.31
N TYR A 88 8.85 1.04 13.75
CA TYR A 88 8.78 0.85 12.29
C TYR A 88 7.69 1.75 11.67
N PRO A 89 8.00 2.54 10.62
CA PRO A 89 7.07 3.51 10.05
C PRO A 89 5.77 2.89 9.53
N LEU A 90 4.65 3.25 10.15
CA LEU A 90 3.30 2.86 9.76
C LEU A 90 2.46 4.09 9.42
N ILE A 91 1.93 4.07 8.19
CA ILE A 91 0.97 5.03 7.67
C ILE A 91 -0.39 4.31 7.59
N ALA A 92 -1.42 4.84 8.24
CA ALA A 92 -2.77 4.30 8.18
C ALA A 92 -3.65 5.11 7.22
N GLY A 93 -4.12 4.47 6.15
CA GLY A 93 -5.08 5.04 5.23
C GLY A 93 -6.46 5.15 5.87
N THR A 94 -7.20 6.22 5.59
CA THR A 94 -8.61 6.41 5.98
C THR A 94 -9.52 6.11 4.80
N ALA A 95 -10.71 5.58 5.08
CA ALA A 95 -11.69 5.20 4.04
C ALA A 95 -12.96 6.05 4.08
N ALA A 96 -13.21 6.75 5.19
CA ALA A 96 -14.38 7.59 5.37
C ALA A 96 -14.31 8.90 4.57
N GLN A 97 -15.47 9.53 4.37
CA GLN A 97 -15.63 10.77 3.60
C GLN A 97 -16.10 11.96 4.47
N ASN A 98 -16.74 11.67 5.61
CA ASN A 98 -17.10 12.69 6.60
C ASN A 98 -15.92 12.94 7.56
N ILE A 99 -15.87 14.14 8.15
CA ILE A 99 -14.73 14.60 8.95
C ILE A 99 -14.64 13.79 10.25
N GLU A 100 -15.78 13.60 10.90
CA GLU A 100 -15.88 12.97 12.22
C GLU A 100 -15.34 11.54 12.22
N GLU A 101 -15.76 10.74 11.24
CA GLU A 101 -15.32 9.36 11.09
C GLU A 101 -13.87 9.26 10.63
N VAL A 102 -13.39 10.17 9.79
CA VAL A 102 -11.96 10.25 9.45
C VAL A 102 -11.13 10.54 10.70
N VAL A 103 -11.55 11.48 11.54
CA VAL A 103 -10.87 11.81 12.80
C VAL A 103 -10.92 10.62 13.78
N GLU A 104 -12.03 9.90 13.86
CA GLU A 104 -12.14 8.67 14.67
C GLU A 104 -11.16 7.58 14.17
N GLN A 105 -11.08 7.37 12.85
CA GLN A 105 -10.13 6.43 12.26
C GLN A 105 -8.67 6.83 12.55
N LEU A 106 -8.35 8.13 12.55
CA LEU A 106 -7.01 8.63 12.86
C LEU A 106 -6.65 8.46 14.35
N LYS A 107 -7.63 8.63 15.25
CA LYS A 107 -7.48 8.32 16.69
C LYS A 107 -7.19 6.84 16.91
N SER A 108 -8.02 5.98 16.32
CA SER A 108 -7.82 4.53 16.35
C SER A 108 -6.46 4.11 15.76
N ALA A 109 -6.03 4.75 14.67
CA ALA A 109 -4.71 4.49 14.08
C ALA A 109 -3.56 4.88 15.02
N LYS A 110 -3.67 6.03 15.71
CA LYS A 110 -2.70 6.46 16.72
C LYS A 110 -2.63 5.47 17.88
N GLU A 111 -3.77 5.05 18.39
CA GLU A 111 -3.88 4.06 19.48
C GLU A 111 -3.27 2.71 19.07
N ALA A 112 -3.47 2.29 17.82
CA ALA A 112 -2.85 1.09 17.24
C ALA A 112 -1.35 1.25 16.94
N GLY A 113 -0.75 2.41 17.22
CA GLY A 113 0.68 2.65 17.08
C GLY A 113 1.12 3.09 15.68
N CYS A 114 0.23 3.65 14.86
CA CYS A 114 0.61 4.32 13.61
C CYS A 114 1.11 5.75 13.89
N GLN A 115 2.04 6.23 13.07
CA GLN A 115 2.61 7.57 13.23
C GLN A 115 2.04 8.58 12.25
N TRP A 116 1.45 8.14 11.14
CA TRP A 116 0.86 9.02 10.12
C TRP A 116 -0.49 8.50 9.62
N GLY A 117 -1.35 9.43 9.24
CA GLY A 117 -2.58 9.17 8.49
C GLY A 117 -2.41 9.45 7.00
N LEU A 118 -3.12 8.70 6.16
CA LEU A 118 -3.25 8.97 4.74
C LEU A 118 -4.73 9.11 4.38
N CYS A 119 -5.15 10.33 4.04
CA CYS A 119 -6.56 10.64 3.81
C CYS A 119 -6.84 10.86 2.33
N LEU A 120 -7.73 10.05 1.77
CA LEU A 120 -8.23 10.21 0.41
C LEU A 120 -9.07 11.49 0.31
N VAL A 121 -8.85 12.26 -0.76
CA VAL A 121 -9.71 13.41 -1.10
C VAL A 121 -11.17 12.95 -1.19
N PRO A 122 -12.14 13.65 -0.55
CA PRO A 122 -13.55 13.29 -0.67
C PRO A 122 -14.04 13.30 -2.11
N GLY A 123 -14.41 12.13 -2.62
CA GLY A 123 -14.61 11.90 -4.06
C GLY A 123 -16.05 11.66 -4.50
N TYR A 124 -16.95 11.30 -3.58
CA TYR A 124 -18.31 10.88 -3.96
C TYR A 124 -19.12 11.99 -4.65
N PHE A 125 -18.97 13.24 -4.22
CA PHE A 125 -19.61 14.42 -4.82
C PHE A 125 -18.63 15.27 -5.63
N ALA A 126 -17.64 14.66 -6.29
CA ALA A 126 -16.55 15.38 -6.97
C ALA A 126 -16.99 16.48 -7.95
N GLY A 127 -18.16 16.33 -8.61
CA GLY A 127 -18.70 17.34 -9.51
C GLY A 127 -19.17 18.63 -8.83
N ALA A 128 -19.48 18.57 -7.52
CA ALA A 128 -19.94 19.69 -6.72
C ALA A 128 -18.87 20.22 -5.74
N SER A 129 -17.78 19.48 -5.53
CA SER A 129 -16.66 19.90 -4.67
C SER A 129 -15.84 21.01 -5.32
N THR A 130 -15.54 22.06 -4.55
CA THR A 130 -14.61 23.14 -4.96
C THR A 130 -13.24 22.92 -4.36
N GLN A 131 -12.20 23.55 -4.94
CA GLN A 131 -10.85 23.48 -4.39
C GLN A 131 -10.78 24.04 -2.95
N ASP A 132 -11.43 25.18 -2.70
CA ASP A 132 -11.50 25.77 -1.36
C ASP A 132 -12.22 24.86 -0.38
N GLY A 133 -13.29 24.19 -0.80
CA GLY A 133 -14.01 23.22 0.04
C GLY A 133 -13.14 22.02 0.41
N ILE A 134 -12.33 21.51 -0.54
CA ILE A 134 -11.36 20.43 -0.28
C ILE A 134 -10.29 20.90 0.72
N ILE A 135 -9.75 22.11 0.54
CA ILE A 135 -8.76 22.68 1.47
C ILE A 135 -9.36 22.79 2.88
N GLN A 136 -10.56 23.38 3.02
CA GLN A 136 -11.24 23.51 4.31
C GLN A 136 -11.50 22.14 4.97
N TRP A 137 -11.89 21.14 4.18
CA TRP A 137 -12.09 19.77 4.68
C TRP A 137 -10.79 19.18 5.25
N PHE A 138 -9.68 19.27 4.51
CA PHE A 138 -8.39 18.77 5.00
C PHE A 138 -7.86 19.55 6.19
N THR A 139 -8.04 20.88 6.22
CA THR A 139 -7.70 21.71 7.39
C THR A 139 -8.48 21.24 8.61
N ALA A 140 -9.80 21.04 8.49
CA ALA A 140 -10.63 20.57 9.59
C ALA A 140 -10.23 19.18 10.11
N VAL A 141 -9.83 18.26 9.21
CA VAL A 141 -9.30 16.95 9.59
C VAL A 141 -7.93 17.10 10.27
N ALA A 142 -7.02 17.87 9.70
CA ALA A 142 -5.66 18.04 10.20
C ALA A 142 -5.63 18.70 11.60
N ASP A 143 -6.47 19.71 11.84
CA ASP A 143 -6.57 20.41 13.13
C ASP A 143 -7.06 19.49 14.27
N GLN A 144 -7.82 18.44 13.93
CA GLN A 144 -8.41 17.50 14.90
C GLN A 144 -7.65 16.17 14.99
N SER A 145 -6.72 15.91 14.07
CA SER A 145 -5.99 14.66 14.01
C SER A 145 -4.92 14.57 15.09
N PRO A 146 -4.82 13.44 15.82
CA PRO A 146 -3.74 13.22 16.80
C PRO A 146 -2.40 12.82 16.15
N ILE A 147 -2.37 12.63 14.84
CA ILE A 147 -1.19 12.28 14.04
C ILE A 147 -1.11 13.14 12.77
N PRO A 148 0.09 13.41 12.23
CA PRO A 148 0.21 14.10 10.95
C PRO A 148 -0.54 13.36 9.83
N VAL A 149 -1.25 14.12 8.99
CA VAL A 149 -2.06 13.59 7.89
C VAL A 149 -1.43 13.97 6.55
N MET A 150 -1.38 13.01 5.63
CA MET A 150 -1.02 13.21 4.23
C MET A 150 -2.26 13.14 3.35
N MET A 151 -2.29 13.96 2.31
CA MET A 151 -3.35 13.90 1.31
C MET A 151 -3.04 12.81 0.27
N GLN A 152 -4.02 11.96 0.01
CA GLN A 152 -3.97 10.99 -1.09
C GLN A 152 -4.88 11.47 -2.22
N VAL A 153 -4.30 11.68 -3.40
CA VAL A 153 -5.03 12.00 -4.63
C VAL A 153 -5.07 10.74 -5.50
N ALA A 154 -6.27 10.27 -5.86
CA ALA A 154 -6.41 9.19 -6.82
C ALA A 154 -6.19 9.73 -8.24
N ILE A 155 -5.05 9.36 -8.83
CA ILE A 155 -4.58 9.81 -10.17
C ILE A 155 -5.63 9.56 -11.27
N MET A 156 -6.47 8.54 -11.15
CA MET A 156 -7.46 8.19 -12.17
C MET A 156 -8.68 9.12 -12.23
N PHE A 157 -8.92 9.98 -11.23
CA PHE A 157 -10.17 10.77 -11.16
C PHE A 157 -9.98 12.29 -10.93
N ILE A 158 -8.79 12.77 -10.56
CA ILE A 158 -8.65 14.15 -10.02
C ILE A 158 -7.37 14.85 -10.51
N LEU A 159 -6.93 14.63 -11.75
CA LEU A 159 -5.73 15.32 -12.25
C LEU A 159 -5.98 16.75 -12.79
N SER A 160 -7.23 17.16 -12.99
CA SER A 160 -7.49 18.47 -13.60
C SER A 160 -7.67 19.62 -12.60
N LYS A 161 -7.85 19.39 -11.29
CA LYS A 161 -8.38 20.46 -10.39
C LYS A 161 -7.69 20.66 -9.03
N CYS A 162 -6.89 19.72 -8.52
CA CYS A 162 -6.58 19.70 -7.08
C CYS A 162 -5.10 19.76 -6.66
N CYS A 163 -4.16 20.02 -7.57
CA CYS A 163 -2.74 20.11 -7.19
C CYS A 163 -2.21 21.54 -7.41
N PRO A 164 -2.11 22.37 -6.36
CA PRO A 164 -1.26 23.55 -6.39
C PRO A 164 0.22 23.12 -6.44
N ASP A 165 1.06 23.83 -7.20
CA ASP A 165 2.48 23.53 -7.40
C ASP A 165 3.27 23.40 -6.07
N GLU A 166 2.81 24.03 -5.00
CA GLU A 166 3.45 24.03 -3.67
C GLU A 166 3.33 22.69 -2.92
N LEU A 167 2.39 21.81 -3.30
CA LEU A 167 2.18 20.51 -2.65
C LEU A 167 2.95 19.36 -3.30
N GLN A 168 3.51 19.57 -4.51
CA GLN A 168 4.30 18.55 -5.22
C GLN A 168 5.70 18.32 -4.60
N LEU A 169 6.23 19.30 -3.87
CA LEU A 169 7.62 19.25 -3.37
C LEU A 169 7.87 18.25 -2.22
N SER A 170 6.85 17.73 -1.54
CA SER A 170 7.05 16.91 -0.33
C SER A 170 7.19 15.39 -0.58
N LEU A 171 7.00 14.94 -1.82
CA LEU A 171 7.03 13.52 -2.20
C LEU A 171 8.25 13.12 -3.02
N SER A 172 9.15 14.05 -3.38
CA SER A 172 10.24 13.81 -4.34
C SER A 172 11.26 12.74 -3.92
N TRP A 173 11.25 12.28 -2.67
CA TRP A 173 12.19 11.30 -2.12
C TRP A 173 11.52 10.06 -1.53
N ARG A 174 10.22 9.87 -1.78
CA ARG A 174 9.45 8.75 -1.25
C ARG A 174 8.74 8.02 -2.37
N THR A 175 8.84 6.71 -2.38
CA THR A 175 8.20 5.86 -3.39
C THR A 175 7.19 4.97 -2.70
N ILE A 176 5.90 5.10 -3.06
CA ILE A 176 4.86 4.15 -2.69
C ILE A 176 4.63 3.24 -3.90
N ASP A 177 4.88 1.94 -3.76
CA ASP A 177 4.93 1.01 -4.90
C ASP A 177 4.26 -0.33 -4.56
N GLY A 178 3.31 -0.77 -5.38
CA GLY A 178 2.58 -2.02 -5.17
C GLY A 178 3.40 -3.28 -5.47
N THR A 179 4.32 -3.21 -6.43
CA THR A 179 5.23 -4.31 -6.77
C THR A 179 6.22 -4.59 -5.65
N ALA A 180 6.58 -3.58 -4.84
CA ALA A 180 7.35 -3.78 -3.61
C ALA A 180 6.65 -4.72 -2.61
N GLY A 181 5.34 -4.98 -2.75
CA GLY A 181 4.62 -5.97 -1.98
C GLY A 181 5.04 -7.42 -2.26
N PHE A 182 5.64 -7.72 -3.41
CA PHE A 182 6.07 -9.08 -3.77
C PHE A 182 7.46 -9.18 -4.42
N PHE A 183 8.11 -8.04 -4.71
CA PHE A 183 9.54 -7.93 -5.04
C PHE A 183 10.22 -6.80 -4.25
N PRO A 184 10.19 -6.84 -2.91
CA PRO A 184 10.66 -5.75 -2.07
C PRO A 184 12.14 -5.40 -2.26
N LYS A 185 13.03 -6.38 -2.37
CA LYS A 185 14.48 -6.12 -2.46
C LYS A 185 14.83 -5.45 -3.77
N SER A 186 14.21 -5.88 -4.87
CA SER A 186 14.40 -5.31 -6.20
C SER A 186 13.99 -3.84 -6.23
N VAL A 187 12.84 -3.48 -5.63
CA VAL A 187 12.40 -2.08 -5.54
C VAL A 187 13.33 -1.27 -4.63
N VAL A 188 13.75 -1.81 -3.49
CA VAL A 188 14.71 -1.15 -2.59
C VAL A 188 16.06 -0.91 -3.30
N HIS A 189 16.53 -1.87 -4.09
CA HIS A 189 17.76 -1.75 -4.86
C HIS A 189 17.64 -0.70 -5.96
N LEU A 190 16.53 -0.70 -6.71
CA LEU A 190 16.25 0.33 -7.69
C LEU A 190 16.20 1.73 -7.05
N TYR A 191 15.55 1.87 -5.89
CA TYR A 191 15.51 3.12 -5.13
C TYR A 191 16.92 3.59 -4.77
N LYS A 192 17.76 2.70 -4.21
CA LYS A 192 19.15 3.00 -3.86
C LYS A 192 19.97 3.45 -5.06
N LEU A 193 19.82 2.80 -6.22
CA LEU A 193 20.47 3.21 -7.47
C LEU A 193 19.97 4.56 -7.96
N SER A 194 18.69 4.87 -7.73
CA SER A 194 18.05 6.08 -8.23
C SER A 194 18.42 7.34 -7.45
N ILE A 195 18.70 7.23 -6.16
CA ILE A 195 19.05 8.37 -5.30
C ILE A 195 20.57 8.69 -5.28
N LYS A 196 21.39 7.96 -6.03
CA LYS A 196 22.83 8.25 -6.14
C LYS A 196 23.04 9.54 -6.94
N ASN A 197 23.78 10.49 -6.34
CA ASN A 197 24.10 11.76 -6.99
C ASN A 197 25.08 11.62 -8.18
N GLN A 198 25.98 10.62 -8.14
CA GLN A 198 27.01 10.39 -9.16
C GLN A 198 27.17 8.89 -9.42
N PRO A 199 26.19 8.25 -10.10
CA PRO A 199 26.25 6.83 -10.41
C PRO A 199 27.31 6.55 -11.49
N THR A 200 27.94 5.37 -11.45
CA THR A 200 28.82 4.92 -12.54
C THR A 200 28.02 4.54 -13.78
N ASP A 201 28.68 4.40 -14.93
CA ASP A 201 28.01 3.97 -16.17
C ASP A 201 27.39 2.57 -16.04
N GLU A 202 28.03 1.67 -15.28
CA GLU A 202 27.50 0.36 -14.94
C GLU A 202 26.23 0.46 -14.09
N GLU A 203 26.24 1.31 -13.06
CA GLU A 203 25.08 1.53 -12.19
C GLU A 203 23.92 2.18 -12.95
N VAL A 204 24.19 3.07 -13.90
CA VAL A 204 23.17 3.65 -14.78
C VAL A 204 22.56 2.58 -15.68
N LYS A 205 23.37 1.68 -16.25
CA LYS A 205 22.88 0.55 -17.06
C LYS A 205 22.04 -0.41 -16.22
N GLU A 206 22.53 -0.77 -15.03
CA GLU A 206 21.83 -1.63 -14.08
C GLU A 206 20.49 -1.03 -13.68
N ARG A 207 20.46 0.25 -13.27
CA ARG A 207 19.23 0.97 -12.90
C ARG A 207 18.20 0.92 -14.02
N ARG A 208 18.61 1.17 -15.27
CA ARG A 208 17.70 1.15 -16.43
C ARG A 208 17.15 -0.25 -16.69
N LEU A 209 17.99 -1.27 -16.64
CA LEU A 209 17.57 -2.65 -16.85
C LEU A 209 16.62 -3.13 -15.74
N LEU A 210 16.93 -2.80 -14.48
CA LEU A 210 16.07 -3.14 -13.35
C LEU A 210 14.74 -2.39 -13.42
N GLN A 211 14.75 -1.10 -13.75
CA GLN A 211 13.54 -0.31 -13.98
C GLN A 211 12.66 -0.94 -15.07
N TYR A 212 13.24 -1.39 -16.19
CA TYR A 212 12.50 -2.06 -17.26
C TYR A 212 11.82 -3.35 -16.77
N LYS A 213 12.57 -4.21 -16.06
CA LYS A 213 12.02 -5.45 -15.49
C LYS A 213 10.88 -5.17 -14.51
N LEU A 214 11.07 -4.18 -13.63
CA LEU A 214 10.05 -3.76 -12.68
C LEU A 214 8.80 -3.22 -13.39
N SER A 215 8.97 -2.34 -14.38
CA SER A 215 7.85 -1.79 -15.16
C SER A 215 7.07 -2.89 -15.89
N ALA A 216 7.74 -3.90 -16.43
CA ALA A 216 7.08 -5.03 -17.09
C ALA A 216 6.23 -5.87 -16.12
N VAL A 217 6.61 -5.95 -14.84
CA VAL A 217 5.82 -6.62 -13.79
C VAL A 217 4.73 -5.70 -13.26
N GLU A 218 4.98 -4.40 -13.15
CA GLU A 218 4.01 -3.39 -12.70
C GLU A 218 2.79 -3.34 -13.62
N GLU A 219 2.91 -3.70 -14.90
CA GLU A 219 1.77 -3.85 -15.81
C GLU A 219 0.69 -4.81 -15.26
N LEU A 220 1.07 -5.85 -14.50
CA LEU A 220 0.14 -6.74 -13.79
C LEU A 220 -0.68 -5.95 -12.76
N VAL A 221 0.01 -5.11 -11.98
CA VAL A 221 -0.58 -4.29 -10.92
C VAL A 221 -1.48 -3.22 -11.53
N VAL A 222 -1.05 -2.58 -12.63
CA VAL A 222 -1.85 -1.58 -13.36
C VAL A 222 -3.13 -2.21 -13.91
N LYS A 223 -3.03 -3.41 -14.48
CA LYS A 223 -4.17 -4.09 -15.12
C LYS A 223 -5.18 -4.64 -14.11
N PHE A 224 -4.72 -5.20 -12.99
CA PHE A 224 -5.57 -5.95 -12.06
C PHE A 224 -5.68 -5.34 -10.66
N GLY A 225 -4.96 -4.25 -10.41
CA GLY A 225 -4.98 -3.54 -9.13
C GLY A 225 -4.65 -4.44 -7.94
N THR A 226 -5.40 -4.27 -6.86
CA THR A 226 -5.22 -5.04 -5.62
C THR A 226 -5.33 -6.54 -5.81
N VAL A 227 -6.14 -7.00 -6.77
CA VAL A 227 -6.32 -8.43 -7.02
C VAL A 227 -5.06 -9.01 -7.67
N GLY A 228 -4.43 -8.26 -8.58
CA GLY A 228 -3.13 -8.63 -9.16
C GLY A 228 -2.02 -8.70 -8.12
N ILE A 229 -1.99 -7.74 -7.18
CA ILE A 229 -1.02 -7.74 -6.07
C ILE A 229 -1.20 -8.99 -5.20
N LYS A 230 -2.44 -9.32 -4.81
CA LYS A 230 -2.74 -10.52 -3.99
C LYS A 230 -2.39 -11.82 -4.72
N GLU A 231 -2.69 -11.89 -6.01
CA GLU A 231 -2.32 -13.01 -6.87
C GLU A 231 -0.79 -13.20 -6.88
N ALA A 232 -0.03 -12.13 -7.10
CA ALA A 232 1.42 -12.15 -7.13
C ALA A 232 2.01 -12.55 -5.77
N VAL A 233 1.54 -11.95 -4.66
CA VAL A 233 1.99 -12.32 -3.30
C VAL A 233 1.73 -13.80 -3.02
N SER A 234 0.54 -14.30 -3.37
CA SER A 234 0.21 -15.72 -3.15
C SER A 234 1.07 -16.66 -3.99
N ARG A 235 1.31 -16.35 -5.26
CA ARG A 235 2.10 -17.22 -6.14
C ARG A 235 3.60 -17.17 -5.90
N ILE A 236 4.14 -15.99 -5.60
CA ILE A 236 5.58 -15.75 -5.50
C ILE A 236 6.07 -16.00 -4.08
N LEU A 237 5.33 -15.49 -3.08
CA LEU A 237 5.72 -15.58 -1.67
C LEU A 237 5.04 -16.72 -0.92
N ASN A 238 4.05 -17.40 -1.54
CA ASN A 238 3.24 -18.42 -0.89
C ASN A 238 2.54 -17.89 0.38
N MET A 239 2.06 -16.65 0.33
CA MET A 239 1.39 -15.96 1.42
C MET A 239 -0.02 -15.53 1.00
N GLY A 240 -1.01 -15.82 1.85
CA GLY A 240 -2.40 -15.43 1.60
C GLY A 240 -3.09 -16.22 0.48
N ASP A 241 -4.37 -15.95 0.33
CA ASP A 241 -5.23 -16.62 -0.64
C ASP A 241 -5.51 -15.70 -1.85
N ARG A 242 -5.36 -16.25 -3.06
CA ARG A 242 -5.59 -15.58 -4.35
C ARG A 242 -7.02 -15.04 -4.48
N ASP A 243 -7.98 -15.78 -3.95
CA ASP A 243 -9.40 -15.47 -3.98
C ASP A 243 -9.87 -14.72 -2.72
N GLY A 244 -8.95 -14.43 -1.80
CA GLY A 244 -9.21 -13.74 -0.55
C GLY A 244 -9.45 -12.26 -0.76
N THR A 245 -10.64 -11.88 -1.22
CA THR A 245 -11.13 -10.49 -1.33
C THR A 245 -12.54 -10.38 -0.75
N ARG A 246 -13.05 -9.15 -0.60
CA ARG A 246 -14.46 -8.91 -0.28
C ARG A 246 -15.23 -8.39 -1.48
N LEU A 247 -16.54 -8.66 -1.50
CA LEU A 247 -17.44 -8.10 -2.50
C LEU A 247 -17.30 -6.56 -2.55
N PRO A 248 -17.33 -5.94 -3.74
CA PRO A 248 -17.68 -6.52 -5.04
C PRO A 248 -16.48 -7.14 -5.81
N LEU A 249 -15.30 -7.26 -5.20
CA LEU A 249 -14.15 -7.90 -5.85
C LEU A 249 -14.35 -9.41 -5.94
N SER A 250 -14.14 -9.99 -7.12
CA SER A 250 -14.38 -11.40 -7.40
C SER A 250 -13.32 -12.36 -6.83
N GLY A 251 -12.15 -11.82 -6.45
CA GLY A 251 -10.95 -12.60 -6.09
C GLY A 251 -10.30 -13.23 -7.33
N GLY A 252 -8.97 -13.38 -7.29
CA GLY A 252 -8.19 -13.90 -8.42
C GLY A 252 -8.19 -13.02 -9.67
N ILE A 253 -7.12 -13.07 -10.46
CA ILE A 253 -7.09 -12.33 -11.73
C ILE A 253 -8.06 -12.95 -12.75
N PRO A 254 -8.79 -12.16 -13.55
CA PRO A 254 -9.62 -12.68 -14.63
C PRO A 254 -8.82 -13.59 -15.58
N GLY A 255 -9.32 -14.79 -15.84
CA GLY A 255 -8.61 -15.81 -16.64
C GLY A 255 -7.71 -16.75 -15.82
N GLY A 256 -7.51 -16.47 -14.52
CA GLY A 256 -6.84 -17.35 -13.57
C GLY A 256 -5.43 -17.76 -14.03
N ASP A 257 -5.14 -19.07 -13.97
CA ASP A 257 -3.82 -19.60 -14.32
C ASP A 257 -3.42 -19.34 -15.78
N LYS A 258 -4.39 -19.36 -16.71
CA LYS A 258 -4.13 -19.05 -18.11
C LYS A 258 -3.73 -17.58 -18.32
N GLU A 259 -4.33 -16.66 -17.56
CA GLU A 259 -3.88 -15.28 -17.60
C GLU A 259 -2.49 -15.15 -16.98
N TRP A 260 -2.21 -15.87 -15.88
CA TRP A 260 -0.90 -15.84 -15.22
C TRP A 260 0.25 -16.26 -16.13
N GLU A 261 0.04 -17.21 -17.05
CA GLU A 261 1.04 -17.65 -18.04
C GLU A 261 1.66 -16.47 -18.81
N ASN A 262 0.86 -15.43 -19.12
CA ASN A 262 1.31 -14.23 -19.83
C ASN A 262 2.35 -13.40 -19.04
N TRP A 263 2.42 -13.59 -17.72
CA TRP A 263 3.27 -12.83 -16.80
C TRP A 263 4.51 -13.62 -16.37
N THR A 264 4.54 -14.93 -16.62
CA THR A 264 5.59 -15.83 -16.11
C THR A 264 6.99 -15.40 -16.51
N GLU A 265 7.18 -14.90 -17.74
CA GLU A 265 8.48 -14.44 -18.22
C GLU A 265 8.96 -13.18 -17.48
N CYS A 266 8.14 -12.12 -17.42
CA CYS A 266 8.56 -10.88 -16.76
C CYS A 266 8.71 -11.08 -15.25
N VAL A 267 7.81 -11.83 -14.62
CA VAL A 267 7.88 -12.21 -13.20
C VAL A 267 9.14 -13.03 -12.93
N GLY A 268 9.43 -14.05 -13.74
CA GLY A 268 10.63 -14.89 -13.58
C GLY A 268 11.93 -14.11 -13.75
N ASN A 269 11.97 -13.18 -14.70
CA ASN A 269 13.12 -12.31 -14.95
C ASN A 269 13.44 -11.37 -13.78
N LEU A 270 12.41 -10.93 -13.05
CA LEU A 270 12.55 -10.09 -11.86
C LEU A 270 12.79 -10.93 -10.60
N ASP A 271 12.16 -12.08 -10.45
CA ASP A 271 12.38 -13.02 -9.36
C ASP A 271 13.84 -13.51 -9.29
N ALA A 272 14.46 -13.73 -10.45
CA ALA A 272 15.90 -14.02 -10.52
C ALA A 272 16.76 -12.87 -9.94
N VAL A 273 16.34 -11.61 -10.13
CA VAL A 273 17.01 -10.45 -9.53
C VAL A 273 16.74 -10.40 -8.03
N GLU A 274 15.48 -10.54 -7.61
CA GLU A 274 15.07 -10.54 -6.20
C GLU A 274 15.86 -11.54 -5.36
N LYS A 275 16.06 -12.75 -5.89
CA LYS A 275 16.81 -13.83 -5.22
C LYS A 275 18.32 -13.59 -5.20
N SER A 276 18.85 -12.75 -6.09
CA SER A 276 20.27 -12.41 -6.12
C SER A 276 20.66 -11.32 -5.12
N LEU A 277 19.67 -10.58 -4.59
CA LEU A 277 19.80 -9.50 -3.60
C LEU A 277 19.63 -10.01 -2.17
#